data_AF-A0A3S1B5U7-F1
#
_entry.id   AF-A0A3S1B5U7-F1
#
_cell.length_a   1.000
_cell.length_b   1.000
_cell.length_c   1.000
_cell.angle_alpha   90.00
_cell.angle_beta   90.00
_cell.angle_gamma   90.00
#
_symmetry.space_group_name_H-M   'P 1'
#
loop_
_entity.id
_entity.type
_entity.pdbx_description
1 polymer ?
#
loop_
_entity_poly.entity_id
_entity_poly.type
_entity_poly.pdbx_seq_one_letter_code
_entity_poly.pdbx_strand_id
1 'polypeptide(L)'
;NSVVEDSSGDIGAEDDGLHDLKELVELVFNLLDENKDGILSLDAYRVLVRRNDAYLQLCGQVLPDDIDLDYFMGALNRMTDTQVKVYFRKERMRCLNLPPDFAQVTLGEKLYPVRLPYVDIY
;
A
#
# COMPACT_ATOMS: atom_id res chain seq x y z
N ASN A 1 -59.81 -0.16 13.56
CA ASN A 1 -59.01 0.37 12.44
C ASN A 1 -57.63 0.73 12.92
N SER A 2 -56.73 -0.24 12.91
CA SER A 2 -55.31 -0.03 13.13
C SER A 2 -54.63 -0.48 11.84
N VAL A 3 -54.13 0.49 11.09
CA VAL A 3 -53.33 0.25 9.88
C VAL A 3 -51.99 -0.29 10.37
N VAL A 4 -51.68 -1.53 10.01
CA VAL A 4 -50.33 -2.08 10.17
C VAL A 4 -49.58 -1.64 8.91
N GLU A 5 -48.73 -0.63 9.07
CA GLU A 5 -47.79 -0.23 8.02
C GLU A 5 -46.73 -1.33 7.90
N ASP A 6 -46.75 -2.00 6.75
CA ASP A 6 -45.82 -3.03 6.35
C ASP A 6 -44.51 -2.35 5.90
N SER A 7 -43.58 -2.20 6.84
CA SER A 7 -42.24 -1.66 6.59
C SER A 7 -41.33 -2.74 5.99
N SER A 8 -41.57 -3.10 4.74
CA SER A 8 -40.62 -3.86 3.91
C SER A 8 -39.62 -2.92 3.26
N GLY A 9 -38.71 -2.37 4.07
CA GLY A 9 -37.58 -1.56 3.63
C GLY A 9 -36.30 -2.39 3.57
N ASP A 10 -36.05 -2.98 2.41
CA ASP A 10 -34.74 -3.31 1.81
C ASP A 10 -33.49 -3.31 2.74
N ILE A 11 -33.12 -4.50 3.26
CA ILE A 11 -31.85 -4.77 3.98
C ILE A 11 -31.02 -5.84 3.23
N GLY A 12 -31.32 -6.11 1.95
CA GLY A 12 -30.80 -7.30 1.26
C GLY A 12 -29.49 -7.12 0.50
N ALA A 13 -29.14 -5.91 0.05
CA ALA A 13 -28.11 -5.75 -0.99
C ALA A 13 -26.66 -5.60 -0.46
N GLU A 14 -26.47 -5.22 0.80
CA GLU A 14 -25.13 -5.02 1.39
C GLU A 14 -24.51 -6.33 1.94
N ASP A 15 -25.35 -7.32 2.28
CA ASP A 15 -24.91 -8.60 2.85
C ASP A 15 -24.30 -9.54 1.78
N ASP A 16 -24.85 -9.50 0.57
CA ASP A 16 -24.44 -10.37 -0.55
C ASP A 16 -22.98 -10.12 -0.97
N GLY A 17 -22.56 -8.86 -1.08
CA GLY A 17 -21.19 -8.52 -1.49
C GLY A 17 -20.12 -8.88 -0.46
N LEU A 18 -20.47 -8.84 0.83
CA LEU A 18 -19.57 -9.27 1.91
C LEU A 18 -19.47 -10.79 1.95
N HIS A 19 -20.57 -11.48 1.69
CA HIS A 19 -20.61 -12.94 1.58
C HIS A 19 -19.70 -13.43 0.45
N ASP A 20 -19.84 -12.87 -0.76
CA ASP A 20 -19.02 -13.23 -1.92
C ASP A 20 -17.53 -12.96 -1.68
N LEU A 21 -17.19 -11.84 -1.04
CA LEU A 21 -15.81 -11.52 -0.69
C LEU A 21 -15.24 -12.54 0.31
N LYS A 22 -16.04 -12.95 1.29
CA LYS A 22 -15.63 -13.95 2.27
C LYS A 22 -15.37 -15.31 1.62
N GLU A 23 -16.24 -15.75 0.71
CA GLU A 23 -16.04 -17.00 -0.03
C GLU A 23 -14.76 -16.95 -0.88
N LEU A 24 -14.48 -15.82 -1.53
CA LEU A 24 -13.25 -15.63 -2.30
C LEU A 24 -12.01 -15.69 -1.41
N VAL A 25 -12.03 -15.03 -0.25
CA VAL A 25 -10.92 -15.07 0.72
C VAL A 25 -10.72 -16.48 1.24
N GLU A 26 -11.78 -17.21 1.58
CA GLU A 26 -11.69 -18.60 2.05
C GLU A 26 -11.15 -19.52 0.96
N LEU A 27 -11.59 -19.38 -0.29
CA LEU A 27 -11.06 -20.16 -1.42
C LEU A 27 -9.56 -19.94 -1.60
N VAL A 28 -9.14 -18.67 -1.57
CA VAL A 28 -7.74 -18.28 -1.71
C VAL A 28 -6.93 -18.81 -0.53
N PHE A 29 -7.33 -18.54 0.71
CA PHE A 29 -6.58 -19.00 1.88
C PHE A 29 -6.49 -20.53 1.94
N ASN A 30 -7.55 -21.26 1.63
CA ASN A 30 -7.50 -22.73 1.58
C ASN A 30 -6.52 -23.28 0.53
N LEU A 31 -6.25 -22.55 -0.55
CA LEU A 31 -5.28 -22.93 -1.57
C LEU A 31 -3.83 -22.67 -1.11
N LEU A 32 -3.63 -21.67 -0.25
CA LEU A 32 -2.31 -21.09 0.04
C LEU A 32 -1.80 -21.40 1.44
N ASP A 33 -2.70 -21.61 2.39
CA ASP A 33 -2.43 -22.02 3.76
C ASP A 33 -2.24 -23.55 3.82
N GLU A 34 -1.02 -23.99 3.54
CA GLU A 34 -0.67 -25.43 3.52
C GLU A 34 -0.84 -26.11 4.88
N ASN A 35 -0.67 -25.38 5.99
CA ASN A 35 -0.78 -25.90 7.34
C ASN A 35 -2.15 -25.71 7.99
N LYS A 36 -3.09 -25.05 7.30
CA LYS A 36 -4.49 -24.85 7.71
C LYS A 36 -4.62 -24.19 9.09
N ASP A 37 -3.74 -23.25 9.40
CA ASP A 37 -3.78 -22.49 10.66
C ASP A 37 -4.53 -21.16 10.53
N GLY A 38 -5.04 -20.84 9.33
CA GLY A 38 -5.73 -19.61 8.98
C GLY A 38 -4.78 -18.43 8.76
N ILE A 39 -3.46 -18.65 8.71
CA ILE A 39 -2.44 -17.60 8.64
C ILE A 39 -1.49 -17.87 7.48
N LEU A 40 -1.42 -16.93 6.54
CA LEU A 40 -0.41 -17.01 5.49
C LEU A 40 0.93 -16.48 6.00
N SER A 41 1.87 -17.39 6.28
CA SER A 41 3.23 -17.01 6.67
C SER A 41 3.93 -16.21 5.55
N LEU A 42 4.88 -15.35 5.91
CA LEU A 42 5.65 -14.57 4.94
C LEU A 42 6.38 -15.45 3.93
N ASP A 43 6.90 -16.60 4.37
CA ASP A 43 7.62 -17.52 3.49
C ASP A 43 6.66 -18.22 2.51
N ALA A 44 5.47 -18.63 2.97
CA ALA A 44 4.43 -19.17 2.10
C ALA A 44 3.98 -18.12 1.06
N TYR A 45 3.75 -16.89 1.49
CA TYR A 45 3.41 -15.78 0.59
C TYR A 45 4.52 -15.48 -0.42
N ARG A 46 5.80 -15.53 -0.02
CA ARG A 46 6.92 -15.36 -0.97
C ARG A 46 6.99 -16.47 -2.01
N VAL A 47 6.76 -17.72 -1.61
CA VAL A 47 6.72 -18.86 -2.54
C VAL A 47 5.58 -18.68 -3.54
N LEU A 48 4.42 -18.24 -3.08
CA LEU A 48 3.27 -17.91 -3.92
C LEU A 48 3.61 -16.86 -4.98
N VAL A 49 4.08 -15.69 -4.55
CA VAL A 49 4.39 -14.56 -5.46
C VAL A 49 5.45 -14.94 -6.49
N ARG A 50 6.41 -15.81 -6.12
CA ARG A 50 7.41 -16.31 -7.07
C ARG A 50 6.84 -17.23 -8.16
N ARG A 51 5.70 -17.87 -7.93
CA ARG A 51 5.03 -18.71 -8.95
C ARG A 51 4.27 -17.86 -9.95
N ASN A 52 3.68 -16.75 -9.48
CA ASN A 52 2.99 -15.77 -10.30
C ASN A 52 3.02 -14.42 -9.58
N ASP A 53 3.63 -13.43 -10.22
CA ASP A 53 3.84 -12.09 -9.70
C ASP A 53 2.53 -11.31 -9.51
N ALA A 54 1.47 -11.67 -10.24
CA ALA A 54 0.13 -11.11 -10.05
C ALA A 54 -0.38 -11.29 -8.60
N TYR A 55 0.07 -12.33 -7.89
CA TYR A 55 -0.32 -12.55 -6.49
C TYR A 55 0.25 -11.52 -5.51
N LEU A 56 1.20 -10.68 -5.94
CA LEU A 56 1.66 -9.56 -5.11
C LEU A 56 0.52 -8.60 -4.76
N GLN A 57 -0.49 -8.50 -5.64
CA GLN A 57 -1.63 -7.60 -5.51
C GLN A 57 -2.94 -8.35 -5.23
N LEU A 58 -2.83 -9.59 -4.70
CA LEU A 58 -3.96 -10.50 -4.46
C LEU A 58 -5.06 -9.90 -3.58
N CYS A 59 -4.67 -9.15 -2.55
CA CYS A 59 -5.60 -8.50 -1.61
C CYS A 59 -5.92 -7.05 -2.00
N GLY A 60 -5.52 -6.62 -3.19
CA GLY A 60 -5.70 -5.26 -3.68
C GLY A 60 -4.47 -4.70 -4.36
N GLN A 61 -4.68 -3.63 -5.13
CA GLN A 61 -3.63 -2.93 -5.84
C GLN A 61 -2.70 -2.23 -4.84
N VAL A 62 -1.41 -2.57 -4.91
CA VAL A 62 -0.35 -1.99 -4.07
C VAL A 62 0.76 -1.35 -4.89
N LEU A 63 0.80 -1.61 -6.20
CA LEU A 63 1.70 -0.97 -7.15
C LEU A 63 0.92 0.04 -8.01
N PRO A 64 1.56 1.14 -8.43
CA PRO A 64 0.96 2.03 -9.41
C PRO A 64 0.66 1.27 -10.70
N ASP A 65 -0.40 1.66 -11.40
CA ASP A 65 -0.65 1.14 -12.74
C ASP A 65 0.29 1.79 -13.78
N ASP A 66 0.21 1.31 -15.01
CA ASP A 66 1.08 1.80 -16.10
C ASP A 66 0.83 3.28 -16.41
N ILE A 67 -0.40 3.78 -16.24
CA ILE A 67 -0.76 5.17 -16.53
C ILE A 67 -0.13 6.09 -15.48
N ASP A 68 -0.24 5.73 -14.21
CA ASP A 68 0.38 6.43 -13.09
C ASP A 68 1.90 6.41 -13.22
N LEU A 69 2.48 5.26 -13.61
CA LEU A 69 3.91 5.13 -13.81
C LEU A 69 4.41 6.00 -14.97
N ASP A 70 3.71 5.99 -16.11
CA ASP A 70 4.06 6.81 -17.27
C ASP A 70 3.94 8.31 -16.97
N TYR A 71 2.90 8.71 -16.26
CA TYR A 71 2.74 10.09 -15.80
C TYR A 71 3.91 10.50 -14.90
N PHE A 72 4.24 9.65 -13.92
CA PHE A 72 5.33 9.89 -12.99
C PHE A 72 6.69 9.99 -13.69
N MET A 73 7.01 9.02 -14.55
CA MET A 73 8.25 9.00 -15.33
C MET A 73 8.33 10.19 -16.29
N GLY A 74 7.22 10.56 -16.92
CA GLY A 74 7.12 11.77 -17.74
C GLY A 74 7.35 13.05 -16.96
N ALA A 75 6.91 13.12 -15.70
CA ALA A 75 7.21 14.24 -14.81
C ALA A 75 8.70 14.29 -14.44
N LEU A 76 9.31 13.14 -14.10
CA LEU A 76 10.74 13.05 -13.76
C LEU A 76 11.64 13.42 -14.94
N ASN A 77 11.32 12.98 -16.16
CA ASN A 77 12.11 13.26 -17.36
C ASN A 77 12.18 14.75 -17.72
N ARG A 78 11.27 15.57 -17.16
CA ARG A 78 11.25 17.03 -17.33
C ARG A 78 12.05 17.77 -16.25
N MET A 79 12.62 17.05 -15.29
CA MET A 79 13.39 17.59 -14.18
C MET A 79 14.88 17.28 -14.33
N THR A 80 15.73 18.18 -13.86
CA THR A 80 17.16 17.90 -13.66
C THR A 80 17.37 17.00 -12.45
N ASP A 81 18.48 16.26 -12.39
CA ASP A 81 18.86 15.42 -11.25
C ASP A 81 18.75 16.15 -9.90
N THR A 82 19.13 17.44 -9.87
CA THR A 82 19.04 18.27 -8.67
C THR A 82 17.58 18.50 -8.25
N GLN A 83 16.70 18.79 -9.19
CA GLN A 83 15.27 18.99 -8.92
C GLN A 83 14.61 17.69 -8.44
N VAL A 84 14.95 16.56 -9.07
CA VAL A 84 14.47 15.23 -8.65
C VAL A 84 14.89 14.95 -7.20
N LYS A 85 16.16 15.15 -6.86
CA LYS A 85 16.66 14.97 -5.47
C LYS A 85 15.93 15.86 -4.47
N VAL A 86 15.70 17.13 -4.80
CA VAL A 86 14.97 18.07 -3.93
C VAL A 86 13.53 17.63 -3.75
N TYR A 87 12.85 17.24 -4.83
CA TYR A 87 11.48 16.75 -4.80
C TYR A 87 11.32 15.53 -3.90
N PHE A 88 12.10 14.46 -4.15
CA PHE A 88 12.04 13.24 -3.33
C PHE A 88 12.41 13.48 -1.87
N ARG A 89 13.38 14.36 -1.61
CA ARG A 89 13.72 14.75 -0.23
C ARG A 89 12.53 15.40 0.46
N LYS A 90 11.88 16.37 -0.19
CA LYS A 90 10.71 17.06 0.37
C LYS A 90 9.57 16.08 0.64
N GLU A 91 9.31 15.19 -0.31
CA GLU A 91 8.21 14.22 -0.19
C GLU A 91 8.49 13.19 0.91
N ARG A 92 9.72 12.66 1.00
CA ARG A 92 10.13 11.78 2.10
C ARG A 92 9.92 12.44 3.46
N MET A 93 10.32 13.70 3.61
CA MET A 93 10.16 14.43 4.87
C MET A 93 8.68 14.57 5.24
N ARG A 94 7.81 14.82 4.25
CA ARG A 94 6.36 14.86 4.41
C ARG A 94 5.81 13.51 4.88
N CYS A 95 6.13 12.41 4.19
CA CYS A 95 5.63 11.08 4.52
C CYS A 95 6.05 10.60 5.91
N LEU A 96 7.25 10.99 6.35
CA LEU A 96 7.77 10.64 7.67
C LEU A 96 7.33 11.62 8.77
N ASN A 97 6.48 12.61 8.45
CA ASN A 97 6.10 13.71 9.37
C ASN A 97 7.31 14.38 10.04
N LEU A 98 8.43 14.49 9.31
CA LEU A 98 9.64 15.09 9.84
C LEU A 98 9.56 16.62 9.76
N PRO A 99 10.02 17.34 10.79
CA PRO A 99 10.13 18.79 10.75
C PRO A 99 10.93 19.28 9.52
N PRO A 100 10.60 20.44 8.93
CA PRO A 100 11.35 21.00 7.80
C PRO A 100 12.87 21.09 8.05
N ASP A 101 13.24 21.27 9.31
CA ASP A 101 14.63 21.45 9.76
C ASP A 101 15.34 20.15 10.16
N PHE A 102 14.65 18.99 10.12
CA PHE A 102 15.23 17.67 10.45
C PHE A 102 16.35 17.25 9.48
N ALA A 103 16.57 18.03 8.43
CA ALA A 103 17.73 17.98 7.55
C ALA A 103 19.07 18.31 8.23
N GLN A 104 19.04 18.94 9.41
CA GLN A 104 20.20 19.51 10.07
C GLN A 104 20.16 19.19 11.58
N VAL A 105 21.08 18.33 12.04
CA VAL A 105 21.34 18.21 13.47
C VAL A 105 22.51 19.13 13.80
N THR A 106 22.27 20.10 14.67
CA THR A 106 23.32 20.94 15.25
C THR A 106 24.03 20.15 16.34
N LEU A 107 25.31 19.85 16.11
CA LEU A 107 26.22 19.38 17.15
C LEU A 107 27.25 20.49 17.39
N GLY A 108 26.96 21.37 18.36
CA GLY A 108 27.68 22.63 18.52
C GLY A 108 27.35 23.65 17.41
N GLU A 109 28.34 24.44 16.97
CA GLU A 109 28.19 25.45 15.89
C GLU A 109 28.27 24.88 14.47
N LYS A 110 28.39 23.55 14.32
CA LYS A 110 28.51 22.89 13.01
C LYS A 110 27.21 22.22 12.57
N LEU A 111 26.84 22.51 11.33
CA LEU A 111 25.72 21.93 10.61
C LEU A 111 26.13 20.59 9.99
N TYR A 112 25.59 19.50 10.52
CA TYR A 112 25.78 18.17 9.92
C TYR A 112 24.56 17.80 9.10
N PRO A 113 24.71 17.39 7.82
CA PRO A 113 23.61 16.81 7.09
C PRO A 113 23.21 15.50 7.78
N VAL A 114 21.94 15.37 8.16
CA VAL A 114 21.42 14.13 8.71
C VAL A 114 21.53 13.07 7.62
N ARG A 115 22.49 12.14 7.77
CA ARG A 115 22.44 10.85 7.06
C ARG A 115 21.27 10.08 7.66
N LEU A 116 20.09 10.29 7.11
CA LEU A 116 19.01 9.34 7.30
C LEU A 116 19.53 7.99 6.83
N PRO A 117 19.24 6.87 7.53
CA PRO A 117 19.68 5.55 7.09
C PRO A 117 19.29 5.39 5.63
N TYR A 118 20.31 5.14 4.80
CA TYR A 118 20.13 4.59 3.46
C TYR A 118 19.44 3.25 3.70
N VAL A 119 18.15 3.18 3.42
CA VAL A 119 17.54 1.89 3.15
C VAL A 119 17.97 1.61 1.72
N ASP A 120 19.04 0.84 1.58
CA ASP A 120 19.42 0.26 0.30
C ASP A 120 18.22 -0.57 -0.17
N ILE A 121 17.48 -0.04 -1.14
CA ILE A 121 16.48 -0.79 -1.89
C ILE A 121 17.23 -1.29 -3.13
N TYR A 122 17.98 -2.39 -2.96
CA TYR A 122 18.51 -3.20 -4.05
C TYR A 122 17.79 -4.55 -4.03
#